data_AF-A0A7I7R891-F1
#
_entry.id   AF-A0A7I7R891-F1
#
_cell.length_a   1.000
_cell.length_b   1.000
_cell.length_c   1.000
_cell.angle_alpha   90.00
_cell.angle_beta   90.00
_cell.angle_gamma   90.00
#
_symmetry.space_group_name_H-M   'P 1'
#
loop_
_entity.id
_entity.type
_entity.pdbx_description
1 polymer ?
#
loop_
_entity_poly.entity_id
_entity_poly.type
_entity_poly.pdbx_seq_one_letter_code
_entity_poly.pdbx_strand_id
1 'polypeptide(L)'
;MSSATLLIRQCSIVGAAVAVAVTAGLTAAVVPVSPSDGTHRAGVRLTAGELGGGTALIVGPSGIPTPPQRYADLAHDLYLQPHGFTGTMEILTTPERLFFDKAGSRIEGAEIVTAAILQQIAGGGVTAEDPVVVFGYSQSAGFSTLTMQQLQAESVPSDLVRFMLVGDPVAPNGGIWSGLGVFPATPDNLYPTDIYNFEYDGFADFPRYPLNLLSVLNAFMGVFTQHLKYLSVDADQISNAVLLPGSADLTGDGLTNYYMIQAQTLPVLSPLLLLPGIGQPLYDLLEPATRILVNLGYGNIGDGWSPTPANLETPLGLFPTDLDWSAVQQALIDAAQQGLQNAFNDLFQPWILLTTPLFEAVAGFGF
;
A
#
# COMPACT_ATOMS: atom_id res chain seq x y z
N MET A 1 -46.73 6.39 -35.39
CA MET A 1 -45.42 5.96 -35.91
C MET A 1 -44.60 7.21 -36.17
N SER A 2 -43.72 7.60 -35.24
CA SER A 2 -42.74 8.68 -35.42
C SER A 2 -41.70 8.65 -34.30
N SER A 3 -40.48 9.03 -34.70
CA SER A 3 -39.36 9.54 -33.90
C SER A 3 -38.41 8.53 -33.27
N ALA A 4 -37.25 8.49 -33.91
CA ALA A 4 -36.04 7.75 -33.62
C ALA A 4 -35.10 8.53 -32.69
N THR A 5 -34.30 7.76 -31.94
CA THR A 5 -32.83 7.90 -31.80
C THR A 5 -32.26 9.31 -31.71
N LEU A 6 -32.08 9.82 -30.48
CA LEU A 6 -31.06 10.82 -30.16
C LEU A 6 -30.87 10.89 -28.64
N LEU A 7 -29.71 10.47 -28.11
CA LEU A 7 -29.04 11.03 -26.91
C LEU A 7 -27.92 10.11 -26.38
N ILE A 8 -26.93 9.80 -27.22
CA ILE A 8 -25.56 9.48 -26.74
C ILE A 8 -24.59 10.08 -27.75
N ARG A 9 -24.15 11.32 -27.51
CA ARG A 9 -22.90 11.92 -28.03
C ARG A 9 -22.87 13.39 -27.60
N GLN A 10 -22.10 13.68 -26.55
CA GLN A 10 -21.23 14.86 -26.40
C GLN A 10 -20.79 14.99 -24.93
N CYS A 11 -19.64 14.39 -24.62
CA CYS A 11 -18.68 14.91 -23.64
C CYS A 11 -17.34 14.30 -24.04
N SER A 12 -16.67 14.95 -24.98
CA SER A 12 -15.28 14.70 -25.32
C SER A 12 -14.64 16.08 -25.47
N ILE A 13 -13.39 16.19 -25.01
CA ILE A 13 -12.58 17.40 -24.80
C ILE A 13 -12.60 17.84 -23.33
N VAL A 14 -11.85 17.13 -22.48
CA VAL A 14 -10.62 17.55 -21.79
C VAL A 14 -10.15 16.29 -21.04
N GLY A 15 -9.08 15.64 -21.51
CA GLY A 15 -8.65 14.36 -20.97
C GLY A 15 -7.59 13.74 -21.85
N ALA A 16 -6.47 14.44 -22.03
CA ALA A 16 -5.30 13.91 -22.70
C ALA A 16 -4.10 14.05 -21.76
N ALA A 17 -3.36 12.94 -21.64
CA ALA A 17 -2.06 12.77 -21.01
C ALA A 17 -2.01 12.52 -19.48
N VAL A 18 -2.42 11.32 -19.06
CA VAL A 18 -1.61 10.51 -18.14
C VAL A 18 -1.72 9.04 -18.56
N ALA A 19 -0.84 8.62 -19.47
CA ALA A 19 -0.60 7.22 -19.76
C ALA A 19 0.91 7.00 -19.70
N VAL A 20 1.44 6.72 -18.51
CA VAL A 20 2.82 6.29 -18.34
C VAL A 20 2.82 4.77 -18.28
N ALA A 21 3.21 4.14 -19.38
CA ALA A 21 3.52 2.72 -19.43
C ALA A 21 4.83 2.46 -18.66
N VAL A 22 4.76 1.68 -17.58
CA VAL A 22 5.93 1.26 -16.82
C VAL A 22 6.51 0.00 -17.46
N THR A 23 7.59 0.15 -18.23
CA THR A 23 8.47 -0.95 -18.61
C THR A 23 9.79 -0.78 -17.86
N ALA A 24 9.97 -1.51 -16.76
CA ALA A 24 11.24 -1.61 -16.05
C ALA A 24 11.69 -3.07 -16.07
N GLY A 25 12.82 -3.34 -16.72
CA GLY A 25 13.61 -4.54 -16.46
C GLY A 25 14.74 -4.16 -15.53
N LEU A 26 14.88 -4.83 -14.38
CA LEU A 26 16.03 -4.68 -13.50
C LEU A 26 16.17 -5.91 -12.59
N THR A 27 17.38 -6.47 -12.57
CA THR A 27 17.90 -7.28 -11.47
C THR A 27 18.49 -6.33 -10.43
N ALA A 28 17.98 -6.33 -9.21
CA ALA A 28 18.44 -5.47 -8.11
C ALA A 28 19.22 -6.28 -7.06
N ALA A 29 20.37 -5.76 -6.65
CA ALA A 29 21.15 -6.25 -5.51
C ALA A 29 20.74 -5.48 -4.24
N VAL A 30 20.59 -6.21 -3.14
CA VAL A 30 20.09 -5.72 -1.84
C VAL A 30 21.25 -5.17 -0.99
N VAL A 31 21.05 -4.03 -0.32
CA VAL A 31 21.95 -3.50 0.72
C VAL A 31 21.10 -3.11 1.95
N PRO A 32 21.52 -3.43 3.19
CA PRO A 32 20.75 -3.14 4.40
C PRO A 32 20.93 -1.70 4.90
N VAL A 33 19.89 -1.13 5.51
CA VAL A 33 19.89 0.20 6.18
C VAL A 33 19.43 0.03 7.63
N SER A 34 19.98 0.83 8.54
CA SER A 34 19.71 0.78 9.99
C SER A 34 18.56 1.73 10.41
N PRO A 35 17.81 1.43 11.49
CA PRO A 35 16.62 2.18 11.89
C PRO A 35 16.93 3.39 12.78
N SER A 36 16.06 4.41 12.71
CA SER A 36 16.01 5.55 13.64
C SER A 36 14.72 5.55 14.46
N ASP A 37 14.86 5.83 15.75
CA ASP A 37 13.81 5.74 16.78
C ASP A 37 12.83 6.92 16.76
N GLY A 38 11.53 6.63 16.80
CA GLY A 38 10.45 7.60 16.94
C GLY A 38 9.16 6.93 17.41
N THR A 39 9.10 6.55 18.68
CA THR A 39 7.93 5.89 19.29
C THR A 39 6.77 6.84 19.55
N HIS A 40 5.66 6.64 18.83
CA HIS A 40 4.31 6.95 19.31
C HIS A 40 3.50 5.65 19.36
N ARG A 41 3.61 4.91 20.47
CA ARG A 41 2.81 3.71 20.73
C ARG A 41 1.39 4.12 21.16
N ALA A 42 0.46 4.18 20.22
CA ALA A 42 -0.96 4.03 20.53
C ALA A 42 -1.28 2.53 20.52
N GLY A 43 -1.69 1.98 21.67
CA GLY A 43 -2.13 0.60 21.76
C GLY A 43 -3.43 0.40 20.98
N VAL A 44 -3.32 -0.22 19.80
CA VAL A 44 -4.47 -0.64 18.99
C VAL A 44 -5.15 -1.80 19.72
N ARG A 45 -6.42 -1.62 20.11
CA ARG A 45 -7.31 -2.74 20.43
C ARG A 45 -7.93 -3.19 19.12
N LEU A 46 -7.47 -4.32 18.61
CA LEU A 46 -8.07 -5.00 17.45
C LEU A 46 -9.53 -5.33 17.78
N THR A 47 -10.49 -4.79 17.03
CA THR A 47 -11.90 -5.24 17.14
C THR A 47 -12.20 -6.44 16.23
N ALA A 48 -11.31 -6.74 15.29
CA ALA A 48 -11.22 -8.04 14.65
C ALA A 48 -10.68 -9.06 15.67
N GLY A 49 -11.46 -10.12 15.96
CA GLY A 49 -10.95 -11.27 16.74
C GLY A 49 -9.72 -11.90 16.07
N GLU A 50 -9.01 -12.73 16.83
CA GLU A 50 -7.84 -13.48 16.33
C GLU A 50 -8.18 -14.23 15.04
N LEU A 51 -7.23 -14.31 14.09
CA LEU A 51 -7.40 -15.00 12.80
C LEU A 51 -7.56 -16.53 12.94
N GLY A 52 -7.29 -17.10 14.11
CA GLY A 52 -7.65 -18.48 14.43
C GLY A 52 -6.81 -19.57 13.76
N GLY A 53 -7.30 -20.79 13.84
CA GLY A 53 -6.65 -22.02 13.36
C GLY A 53 -7.09 -22.50 11.98
N GLY A 54 -7.84 -21.68 11.23
CA GLY A 54 -8.35 -22.00 9.89
C GLY A 54 -7.28 -22.03 8.79
N THR A 55 -7.71 -22.06 7.52
CA THR A 55 -6.78 -22.06 6.38
C THR A 55 -6.52 -20.63 5.89
N ALA A 56 -5.26 -20.25 5.69
CA ALA A 56 -4.88 -19.03 4.99
C ALA A 56 -4.54 -19.33 3.52
N LEU A 57 -5.35 -18.80 2.60
CA LEU A 57 -5.11 -18.81 1.16
C LEU A 57 -4.14 -17.68 0.79
N ILE A 58 -2.95 -18.06 0.30
CA ILE A 58 -1.87 -17.12 -0.03
C ILE A 58 -1.85 -16.88 -1.53
N VAL A 59 -2.10 -15.63 -1.94
CA VAL A 59 -2.26 -15.23 -3.34
C VAL A 59 -1.18 -14.22 -3.74
N GLY A 60 -0.63 -14.38 -4.94
CA GLY A 60 0.53 -13.61 -5.40
C GLY A 60 0.21 -12.21 -5.93
N PRO A 61 1.22 -11.35 -6.10
CA PRO A 61 1.09 -10.10 -6.82
C PRO A 61 1.24 -10.30 -8.34
N SER A 62 1.10 -9.21 -9.10
CA SER A 62 1.30 -9.19 -10.56
C SER A 62 2.59 -9.91 -10.97
N GLY A 63 2.49 -10.93 -11.83
CA GLY A 63 3.66 -11.65 -12.34
C GLY A 63 4.15 -12.81 -11.52
N ILE A 64 3.50 -13.09 -10.40
CA ILE A 64 3.79 -14.25 -9.56
C ILE A 64 2.51 -15.09 -9.42
N PRO A 65 2.10 -15.82 -10.48
CA PRO A 65 0.93 -16.69 -10.46
C PRO A 65 0.89 -17.69 -9.30
N THR A 66 2.05 -18.27 -8.98
CA THR A 66 2.23 -19.20 -7.85
C THR A 66 3.33 -18.65 -6.95
N PRO A 67 3.00 -18.04 -5.80
CA PRO A 67 4.00 -17.55 -4.86
C PRO A 67 4.98 -18.64 -4.39
N PRO A 68 6.27 -18.34 -4.21
CA PRO A 68 7.19 -19.27 -3.58
C PRO A 68 6.91 -19.40 -2.07
N GLN A 69 7.34 -20.49 -1.44
CA GLN A 69 7.13 -20.69 0.01
C GLN A 69 7.61 -19.51 0.87
N ARG A 70 8.78 -18.93 0.55
CA ARG A 70 9.31 -17.75 1.25
C ARG A 70 8.34 -16.57 1.26
N TYR A 71 7.52 -16.40 0.21
CA TYR A 71 6.49 -15.37 0.18
C TYR A 71 5.40 -15.65 1.23
N ALA A 72 4.94 -16.89 1.31
CA ALA A 72 3.94 -17.31 2.30
C ALA A 72 4.47 -17.17 3.73
N ASP A 73 5.72 -17.58 3.97
CA ASP A 73 6.36 -17.43 5.29
C ASP A 73 6.45 -15.95 5.71
N LEU A 74 6.82 -15.05 4.79
CA LEU A 74 6.87 -13.61 5.07
C LEU A 74 5.48 -13.00 5.29
N ALA A 75 4.48 -13.42 4.51
CA ALA A 75 3.09 -13.00 4.72
C ALA A 75 2.58 -13.44 6.10
N HIS A 76 2.91 -14.67 6.49
CA HIS A 76 2.61 -15.21 7.81
C HIS A 76 3.26 -14.38 8.91
N ASP A 77 4.58 -14.23 8.89
CA ASP A 77 5.33 -13.60 9.98
C ASP A 77 4.99 -12.12 10.15
N LEU A 78 4.72 -11.40 9.04
CA LEU A 78 4.45 -9.96 9.07
C LEU A 78 2.98 -9.60 9.29
N TYR A 79 2.04 -10.40 8.79
CA TYR A 79 0.63 -10.00 8.74
C TYR A 79 -0.35 -11.03 9.32
N LEU A 80 -0.06 -12.33 9.32
CA LEU A 80 -1.02 -13.32 9.83
C LEU A 80 -0.77 -13.64 11.30
N GLN A 81 0.46 -14.02 11.65
CA GLN A 81 0.84 -14.38 13.01
C GLN A 81 0.63 -13.24 14.01
N PRO A 82 0.97 -11.96 13.71
CA PRO A 82 0.72 -10.86 14.63
C PRO A 82 -0.77 -10.64 14.95
N HIS A 83 -1.65 -11.14 14.07
CA HIS A 83 -3.10 -11.10 14.22
C HIS A 83 -3.69 -12.43 14.72
N GLY A 84 -2.86 -13.28 15.32
CA GLY A 84 -3.31 -14.51 16.00
C GLY A 84 -3.60 -15.69 15.07
N PHE A 85 -3.09 -15.67 13.84
CA PHE A 85 -3.21 -16.84 12.96
C PHE A 85 -2.34 -17.99 13.50
N THR A 86 -2.95 -19.17 13.61
CA THR A 86 -2.32 -20.40 14.13
C THR A 86 -2.55 -21.62 13.22
N GLY A 87 -3.23 -21.41 12.09
CA GLY A 87 -3.65 -22.46 11.19
C GLY A 87 -2.61 -22.83 10.12
N THR A 88 -3.11 -23.31 8.98
CA THR A 88 -2.27 -23.77 7.87
C THR A 88 -2.36 -22.85 6.66
N MET A 89 -1.25 -22.65 5.96
CA MET A 89 -1.22 -21.89 4.72
C MET A 89 -1.38 -22.78 3.49
N GLU A 90 -2.19 -22.35 2.54
CA GLU A 90 -2.33 -22.94 1.21
C GLU A 90 -1.96 -21.88 0.16
N ILE A 91 -0.92 -22.16 -0.62
CA ILE A 91 -0.50 -21.28 -1.71
C ILE A 91 -1.37 -21.57 -2.93
N LEU A 92 -2.12 -20.56 -3.38
CA LEU A 92 -2.94 -20.68 -4.58
C LEU A 92 -2.17 -20.31 -5.84
N THR A 93 -2.57 -20.93 -6.95
CA THR A 93 -2.15 -20.50 -8.28
C THR A 93 -3.29 -19.74 -8.93
N THR A 94 -3.05 -18.47 -9.23
CA THR A 94 -4.00 -17.55 -9.84
C THR A 94 -3.37 -16.94 -11.09
N PRO A 95 -4.14 -16.32 -12.00
CA PRO A 95 -3.63 -15.88 -13.30
C PRO A 95 -3.03 -14.48 -13.22
N GLU A 96 -2.17 -14.17 -12.24
CA GLU A 96 -1.52 -12.85 -12.11
C GLU A 96 -0.55 -12.58 -13.27
N ARG A 97 -1.06 -11.98 -14.34
CA ARG A 97 -0.28 -11.72 -15.56
C ARG A 97 0.44 -10.38 -15.48
N LEU A 98 1.76 -10.40 -15.69
CA LEU A 98 2.53 -9.21 -16.07
C LEU A 98 2.18 -8.84 -17.51
N PHE A 99 1.33 -7.83 -17.65
CA PHE A 99 0.94 -7.21 -18.92
C PHE A 99 0.01 -8.09 -19.79
N PHE A 100 -1.08 -7.47 -20.27
CA PHE A 100 -2.17 -8.01 -21.11
C PHE A 100 -3.30 -8.78 -20.39
N ASP A 101 -4.53 -8.36 -20.70
CA ASP A 101 -5.83 -8.78 -20.15
C ASP A 101 -5.93 -8.85 -18.61
N LYS A 102 -5.58 -7.73 -17.94
CA LYS A 102 -5.80 -7.59 -16.49
C LYS A 102 -7.27 -7.74 -16.08
N ALA A 103 -8.22 -7.44 -16.97
CA ALA A 103 -9.64 -7.58 -16.65
C ALA A 103 -10.04 -9.07 -16.56
N GLY A 104 -9.70 -9.88 -17.57
CA GLY A 104 -9.93 -11.32 -17.56
C GLY A 104 -9.17 -12.03 -16.43
N SER A 105 -7.88 -11.67 -16.24
CA SER A 105 -7.04 -12.19 -15.15
C SER A 105 -7.63 -11.92 -13.76
N ARG A 106 -8.16 -10.72 -13.49
CA ARG A 106 -8.78 -10.41 -12.19
C ARG A 106 -10.07 -11.20 -11.96
N ILE A 107 -10.89 -11.39 -12.99
CA ILE A 107 -12.13 -12.16 -12.87
C ILE A 107 -11.80 -13.63 -12.61
N GLU A 108 -10.92 -14.23 -13.41
CA GLU A 108 -10.48 -15.61 -13.26
C GLU A 108 -9.79 -15.84 -11.90
N GLY A 109 -8.94 -14.90 -11.45
CA GLY A 109 -8.32 -14.95 -10.13
C GLY A 109 -9.35 -14.92 -9.00
N ALA A 110 -10.35 -14.03 -9.10
CA ALA A 110 -11.43 -13.96 -8.12
C ALA A 110 -12.25 -15.25 -8.07
N GLU A 111 -12.57 -15.85 -9.22
CA GLU A 111 -13.29 -17.13 -9.33
C GLU A 111 -12.51 -18.29 -8.67
N ILE A 112 -11.18 -18.35 -8.89
CA ILE A 112 -10.31 -19.36 -8.27
C ILE A 112 -10.32 -19.22 -6.75
N VAL A 113 -10.14 -18.00 -6.23
CA VAL A 113 -10.13 -17.77 -4.78
C VAL A 113 -11.51 -18.08 -4.18
N THR A 114 -12.60 -17.65 -4.83
CA THR A 114 -13.97 -17.98 -4.41
C THR A 114 -14.18 -19.49 -4.34
N ALA A 115 -13.77 -20.23 -5.38
CA ALA A 115 -13.89 -21.69 -5.40
C ALA A 115 -13.08 -22.36 -4.28
N ALA A 116 -11.86 -21.89 -4.02
CA ALA A 116 -11.03 -22.39 -2.92
C ALA A 116 -11.68 -22.15 -1.56
N ILE A 117 -12.24 -20.96 -1.31
CA ILE A 117 -12.96 -20.65 -0.08
C ILE A 117 -14.18 -21.57 0.09
N LEU A 118 -15.00 -21.74 -0.95
CA LEU A 118 -16.17 -22.62 -0.91
C LEU A 118 -15.76 -24.08 -0.67
N GLN A 119 -14.62 -24.51 -1.19
CA GLN A 119 -14.07 -25.84 -0.93
C GLN A 119 -13.65 -26.02 0.54
N GLN A 120 -12.98 -25.02 1.12
CA GLN A 120 -12.61 -25.03 2.55
C GLN A 120 -13.87 -25.12 3.43
N ILE A 121 -14.90 -24.31 3.13
CA ILE A 121 -16.19 -24.33 3.84
C ILE A 121 -16.88 -25.69 3.70
N ALA A 122 -16.94 -26.26 2.48
CA ALA A 122 -17.56 -27.55 2.22
C ALA A 122 -16.81 -28.73 2.86
N GLY A 123 -15.49 -28.59 3.06
CA GLY A 123 -14.65 -29.56 3.76
C GLY A 123 -14.96 -29.67 5.27
N GLY A 124 -15.62 -28.66 5.83
CA GLY A 124 -15.93 -28.56 7.26
C GLY A 124 -14.73 -28.04 8.07
N GLY A 125 -15.02 -27.50 9.26
CA GLY A 125 -14.01 -26.92 10.15
C GLY A 125 -13.84 -25.41 10.05
N VAL A 126 -14.41 -24.76 9.03
CA VAL A 126 -14.49 -23.30 8.96
C VAL A 126 -15.56 -22.79 9.92
N THR A 127 -15.16 -21.91 10.83
CA THR A 127 -16.05 -21.27 11.82
C THR A 127 -15.71 -19.78 11.94
N ALA A 128 -16.44 -19.04 12.77
CA ALA A 128 -16.10 -17.64 13.05
C ALA A 128 -14.79 -17.52 13.83
N GLU A 129 -14.45 -18.54 14.65
CA GLU A 129 -13.21 -18.64 15.41
C GLU A 129 -12.04 -19.16 14.55
N ASP A 130 -12.33 -19.98 13.54
CA ASP A 130 -11.36 -20.54 12.59
C ASP A 130 -11.78 -20.24 11.13
N PRO A 131 -11.76 -18.95 10.71
CA PRO A 131 -12.21 -18.55 9.39
C PRO A 131 -11.20 -18.93 8.30
N VAL A 132 -11.64 -18.89 7.04
CA VAL A 132 -10.72 -18.87 5.89
C VAL A 132 -10.11 -17.48 5.79
N VAL A 133 -8.79 -17.38 5.83
CA VAL A 133 -8.07 -16.11 5.64
C VAL A 133 -7.59 -16.00 4.20
N VAL A 134 -7.73 -14.84 3.56
CA VAL A 134 -7.18 -14.57 2.24
C VAL A 134 -6.09 -13.51 2.37
N PHE A 135 -4.85 -13.85 2.05
CA PHE A 135 -3.77 -12.88 1.92
C PHE A 135 -3.62 -12.46 0.45
N GLY A 136 -3.86 -11.18 0.16
CA GLY A 136 -3.74 -10.60 -1.17
C GLY A 136 -2.72 -9.46 -1.21
N TYR A 137 -1.97 -9.36 -2.31
CA TYR A 137 -0.98 -8.31 -2.52
C TYR A 137 -1.13 -7.71 -3.92
N SER A 138 -1.26 -6.38 -4.02
CA SER A 138 -1.26 -5.65 -5.29
C SER A 138 -2.44 -6.08 -6.17
N GLN A 139 -2.20 -6.82 -7.25
CA GLN A 139 -3.28 -7.27 -8.14
C GLN A 139 -4.28 -8.19 -7.44
N SER A 140 -3.83 -9.09 -6.55
CA SER A 140 -4.71 -10.00 -5.81
C SER A 140 -5.43 -9.31 -4.67
N ALA A 141 -4.85 -8.27 -4.07
CA ALA A 141 -5.61 -7.36 -3.21
C ALA A 141 -6.76 -6.73 -4.00
N GLY A 142 -6.48 -6.17 -5.18
CA GLY A 142 -7.49 -5.51 -6.00
C GLY A 142 -8.62 -6.43 -6.48
N PHE A 143 -8.34 -7.68 -6.89
CA PHE A 143 -9.40 -8.60 -7.29
C PHE A 143 -10.12 -9.29 -6.13
N SER A 144 -9.60 -9.21 -4.89
CA SER A 144 -10.33 -9.69 -3.70
C SER A 144 -11.68 -8.99 -3.54
N THR A 145 -11.81 -7.75 -4.04
CA THR A 145 -13.10 -7.06 -4.19
C THR A 145 -14.14 -7.89 -4.97
N LEU A 146 -13.73 -8.52 -6.07
CA LEU A 146 -14.63 -9.38 -6.85
C LEU A 146 -14.89 -10.70 -6.11
N THR A 147 -13.90 -11.26 -5.42
CA THR A 147 -14.09 -12.44 -4.57
C THR A 147 -15.14 -12.17 -3.49
N MET A 148 -15.05 -11.05 -2.77
CA MET A 148 -16.04 -10.65 -1.76
C MET A 148 -17.45 -10.55 -2.36
N GLN A 149 -17.59 -9.93 -3.54
CA GLN A 149 -18.88 -9.83 -4.23
C GLN A 149 -19.44 -11.20 -4.65
N GLN A 150 -18.59 -12.11 -5.12
CA GLN A 150 -18.98 -13.47 -5.49
C GLN A 150 -19.41 -14.28 -4.26
N LEU A 151 -18.66 -14.22 -3.16
CA LEU A 151 -19.01 -14.89 -1.90
C LEU A 151 -20.34 -14.37 -1.33
N GLN A 152 -20.58 -13.05 -1.40
CA GLN A 152 -21.85 -12.45 -1.00
C GLN A 152 -23.01 -12.98 -1.87
N ALA A 153 -22.80 -13.09 -3.18
CA ALA A 153 -23.81 -13.63 -4.10
C ALA A 153 -24.14 -15.11 -3.80
N GLU A 154 -23.14 -15.88 -3.37
CA GLU A 154 -23.28 -17.27 -2.88
C GLU A 154 -23.83 -17.34 -1.44
N SER A 155 -24.16 -16.21 -0.82
CA SER A 155 -24.67 -16.10 0.55
C SER A 155 -23.73 -16.70 1.61
N VAL A 156 -22.40 -16.65 1.37
CA VAL A 156 -21.40 -17.07 2.35
C VAL A 156 -21.41 -16.10 3.53
N PRO A 157 -21.63 -16.57 4.78
CA PRO A 157 -21.61 -15.72 5.96
C PRO A 157 -20.27 -14.98 6.11
N SER A 158 -20.33 -13.70 6.49
CA SER A 158 -19.15 -12.83 6.53
C SER A 158 -18.15 -13.18 7.61
N ASP A 159 -18.58 -13.85 8.67
CA ASP A 159 -17.75 -14.30 9.78
C ASP A 159 -16.88 -15.52 9.44
N LEU A 160 -17.17 -16.24 8.34
CA LEU A 160 -16.40 -17.41 7.91
C LEU A 160 -15.16 -17.05 7.07
N VAL A 161 -14.99 -15.79 6.67
CA VAL A 161 -13.90 -15.37 5.78
C VAL A 161 -13.29 -14.04 6.24
N ARG A 162 -11.97 -13.96 6.27
CA ARG A 162 -11.19 -12.76 6.60
C ARG A 162 -10.26 -12.40 5.45
N PHE A 163 -10.09 -11.11 5.16
CA PHE A 163 -9.15 -10.64 4.14
C PHE A 163 -8.03 -9.83 4.77
N MET A 164 -6.78 -10.13 4.39
CA MET A 164 -5.59 -9.38 4.73
C MET A 164 -4.96 -8.89 3.43
N LEU A 165 -5.15 -7.61 3.11
CA LEU A 165 -4.80 -7.03 1.81
C LEU A 165 -3.65 -6.05 1.97
N VAL A 166 -2.63 -6.17 1.13
CA VAL A 166 -1.48 -5.26 1.14
C VAL A 166 -1.28 -4.60 -0.22
N GLY A 167 -1.03 -3.29 -0.21
CA GLY A 167 -0.87 -2.50 -1.43
C GLY A 167 -2.08 -2.59 -2.35
N ASP A 168 -3.27 -2.36 -1.81
CA ASP A 168 -4.53 -2.49 -2.54
C ASP A 168 -4.72 -1.33 -3.56
N PRO A 169 -4.65 -1.61 -4.88
CA PRO A 169 -4.80 -0.58 -5.90
C PRO A 169 -6.25 -0.09 -6.06
N VAL A 170 -7.20 -0.70 -5.36
CA VAL A 170 -8.63 -0.36 -5.40
C VAL A 170 -9.18 0.01 -4.03
N ALA A 171 -8.31 0.32 -3.06
CA ALA A 171 -8.72 0.93 -1.80
C ALA A 171 -9.61 2.17 -2.05
N PRO A 172 -10.71 2.40 -1.29
CA PRO A 172 -11.66 3.47 -1.58
C PRO A 172 -11.03 4.87 -1.63
N ASN A 173 -10.05 5.11 -0.76
CA ASN A 173 -9.23 6.31 -0.76
C ASN A 173 -7.76 5.93 -1.03
N GLY A 174 -7.12 6.59 -1.99
CA GLY A 174 -5.72 6.36 -2.38
C GLY A 174 -5.50 5.30 -3.47
N GLY A 175 -6.42 4.34 -3.65
CA GLY A 175 -6.31 3.36 -4.73
C GLY A 175 -6.38 4.00 -6.12
N ILE A 176 -5.39 3.76 -7.00
CA ILE A 176 -5.37 4.38 -8.33
C ILE A 176 -6.52 3.91 -9.23
N TRP A 177 -6.94 2.65 -9.15
CA TRP A 177 -7.98 2.14 -10.05
C TRP A 177 -9.40 2.52 -9.59
N SER A 178 -9.63 2.57 -8.28
CA SER A 178 -10.86 3.12 -7.69
C SER A 178 -10.95 4.63 -7.90
N GLY A 179 -9.87 5.37 -7.66
CA GLY A 179 -9.80 6.81 -7.87
C GLY A 179 -10.03 7.26 -9.32
N LEU A 180 -9.63 6.42 -10.29
CA LEU A 180 -9.93 6.61 -11.73
C LEU A 180 -11.33 6.13 -12.14
N GLY A 181 -12.06 5.42 -11.26
CA GLY A 181 -13.36 4.83 -11.56
C GLY A 181 -13.30 3.70 -12.60
N VAL A 182 -12.15 3.04 -12.75
CA VAL A 182 -11.97 1.93 -13.72
C VAL A 182 -12.10 0.55 -13.08
N PHE A 183 -12.20 0.49 -11.76
CA PHE A 183 -12.48 -0.72 -10.98
C PHE A 183 -13.28 -0.32 -9.73
N PRO A 184 -14.24 -1.14 -9.26
CA PRO A 184 -14.97 -0.86 -8.02
C PRO A 184 -14.02 -0.79 -6.83
N ALA A 185 -14.30 0.10 -5.87
CA ALA A 185 -13.54 0.15 -4.64
C ALA A 185 -13.74 -1.11 -3.78
N THR A 186 -12.73 -1.46 -3.00
CA THR A 186 -12.82 -2.55 -2.02
C THR A 186 -13.92 -2.22 -1.00
N PRO A 187 -14.97 -3.05 -0.88
CA PRO A 187 -16.10 -2.73 -0.01
C PRO A 187 -15.70 -2.83 1.45
N ASP A 188 -16.25 -1.93 2.27
CA ASP A 188 -15.95 -1.85 3.70
C ASP A 188 -16.94 -2.65 4.57
N ASN A 189 -17.91 -3.33 3.97
CA ASN A 189 -19.07 -3.89 4.68
C ASN A 189 -19.47 -5.32 4.26
N LEU A 190 -18.67 -5.99 3.41
CA LEU A 190 -18.98 -7.36 2.96
C LEU A 190 -18.34 -8.42 3.86
N TYR A 191 -17.02 -8.32 4.06
CA TYR A 191 -16.24 -9.27 4.85
C TYR A 191 -15.23 -8.49 5.70
N PRO A 192 -14.91 -8.96 6.91
CA PRO A 192 -13.90 -8.30 7.70
C PRO A 192 -12.53 -8.33 7.01
N THR A 193 -11.91 -7.14 6.95
CA THR A 193 -10.74 -6.90 6.12
C THR A 193 -9.76 -5.99 6.83
N ASP A 194 -8.48 -6.31 6.77
CA ASP A 194 -7.39 -5.40 7.12
C ASP A 194 -6.65 -5.01 5.83
N ILE A 195 -6.53 -3.71 5.56
CA ILE A 195 -5.82 -3.18 4.39
C ILE A 195 -4.60 -2.40 4.85
N TYR A 196 -3.41 -2.83 4.42
CA TYR A 196 -2.15 -2.14 4.66
C TYR A 196 -1.63 -1.51 3.38
N ASN A 197 -1.50 -0.19 3.36
CA ASN A 197 -0.89 0.55 2.25
C ASN A 197 0.32 1.35 2.74
N PHE A 198 1.36 1.49 1.92
CA PHE A 198 2.46 2.40 2.19
C PHE A 198 2.10 3.83 1.80
N GLU A 199 2.56 4.78 2.60
CA GLU A 199 2.59 6.18 2.26
C GLU A 199 3.36 6.37 0.94
N TYR A 200 2.79 7.12 0.01
CA TYR A 200 3.32 7.35 -1.34
C TYR A 200 3.37 6.13 -2.26
N ASP A 201 2.71 5.03 -1.93
CA ASP A 201 2.56 3.91 -2.85
C ASP A 201 1.84 4.34 -4.14
N GLY A 202 2.53 4.26 -5.29
CA GLY A 202 1.98 4.73 -6.56
C GLY A 202 0.77 3.95 -7.10
N PHE A 203 0.41 2.82 -6.49
CA PHE A 203 -0.83 2.11 -6.80
C PHE A 203 -1.86 2.23 -5.67
N ALA A 204 -1.43 2.17 -4.42
CA ALA A 204 -2.31 2.02 -3.27
C ALA A 204 -2.52 3.30 -2.44
N ASP A 205 -1.71 4.34 -2.69
CA ASP A 205 -1.79 5.66 -2.08
C ASP A 205 -1.37 6.74 -3.11
N PHE A 206 -2.16 6.83 -4.17
CA PHE A 206 -1.95 7.76 -5.28
C PHE A 206 -2.41 9.18 -4.90
N PRO A 207 -1.70 10.24 -5.34
CA PRO A 207 -2.07 11.62 -5.05
C PRO A 207 -3.49 11.94 -5.51
N ARG A 208 -4.32 12.43 -4.58
CA ARG A 208 -5.68 12.88 -4.87
C ARG A 208 -5.73 13.98 -5.94
N TYR A 209 -4.71 14.83 -6.02
CA TYR A 209 -4.62 15.99 -6.90
C TYR A 209 -3.45 15.85 -7.90
N PRO A 210 -3.61 15.09 -9.00
CA PRO A 210 -2.54 14.77 -9.94
C PRO A 210 -2.01 15.96 -10.75
N LEU A 211 -2.63 17.14 -10.68
CA LEU A 211 -2.02 18.37 -11.23
C LEU A 211 -0.76 18.78 -10.47
N ASN A 212 -0.58 18.30 -9.24
CA ASN A 212 0.72 18.36 -8.57
C ASN A 212 1.66 17.30 -9.15
N LEU A 213 2.37 17.69 -10.21
CA LEU A 213 3.28 16.79 -10.94
C LEU A 213 4.42 16.26 -10.07
N LEU A 214 4.82 16.99 -9.02
CA LEU A 214 5.84 16.53 -8.08
C LEU A 214 5.32 15.35 -7.25
N SER A 215 4.08 15.42 -6.76
CA SER A 215 3.43 14.30 -6.07
C SER A 215 3.26 13.09 -6.97
N VAL A 216 2.86 13.31 -8.24
CA VAL A 216 2.75 12.22 -9.22
C VAL A 216 4.10 11.56 -9.48
N LEU A 217 5.17 12.35 -9.63
CA LEU A 217 6.52 11.81 -9.77
C LEU A 217 6.96 11.05 -8.52
N ASN A 218 6.64 11.57 -7.33
CA ASN A 218 6.93 10.90 -6.07
C ASN A 218 6.19 9.55 -5.97
N ALA A 219 4.90 9.50 -6.28
CA ALA A 219 4.12 8.27 -6.29
C ALA A 219 4.65 7.27 -7.35
N PHE A 220 5.07 7.76 -8.52
CA PHE A 220 5.73 6.92 -9.52
C PHE A 220 7.03 6.29 -8.99
N MET A 221 7.87 7.07 -8.29
CA MET A 221 9.04 6.52 -7.60
C MET A 221 8.63 5.59 -6.45
N GLY A 222 7.48 5.86 -5.83
CA GLY A 222 6.84 5.04 -4.80
C GLY A 222 6.45 3.65 -5.29
N VAL A 223 6.19 3.45 -6.58
CA VAL A 223 6.04 2.11 -7.15
C VAL A 223 7.28 1.24 -6.90
N PHE A 224 8.47 1.81 -7.00
CA PHE A 224 9.73 1.06 -6.83
C PHE A 224 10.19 1.00 -5.38
N THR A 225 9.94 2.06 -4.61
CA THR A 225 10.48 2.22 -3.25
C THR A 225 9.51 1.79 -2.16
N GLN A 226 8.20 1.82 -2.43
CA GLN A 226 7.14 1.52 -1.46
C GLN A 226 6.32 0.29 -1.89
N HIS A 227 5.75 0.29 -3.11
CA HIS A 227 4.79 -0.74 -3.52
C HIS A 227 5.39 -2.15 -3.55
N LEU A 228 6.69 -2.29 -3.78
CA LEU A 228 7.39 -3.58 -3.82
C LEU A 228 7.90 -4.06 -2.45
N LYS A 229 7.65 -3.29 -1.37
CA LYS A 229 8.32 -3.45 -0.07
C LYS A 229 7.50 -4.25 0.96
N TYR A 230 6.23 -4.56 0.73
CA TYR A 230 5.33 -5.14 1.75
C TYR A 230 5.82 -6.45 2.40
N LEU A 231 6.69 -7.21 1.74
CA LEU A 231 7.29 -8.44 2.28
C LEU A 231 8.81 -8.33 2.52
N SER A 232 9.35 -7.11 2.53
CA SER A 232 10.78 -6.81 2.74
C SER A 232 10.98 -5.66 3.72
N VAL A 233 10.06 -5.50 4.67
CA VAL A 233 10.13 -4.54 5.78
C VAL A 233 10.30 -5.23 7.12
N ASP A 234 10.78 -4.45 8.08
CA ASP A 234 10.82 -4.86 9.48
C ASP A 234 9.40 -4.93 10.05
N ALA A 235 9.14 -5.95 10.88
CA ALA A 235 7.85 -6.13 11.56
C ALA A 235 7.45 -4.88 12.37
N ASP A 236 8.43 -4.15 12.92
CA ASP A 236 8.20 -2.90 13.63
C ASP A 236 7.55 -1.85 12.73
N GLN A 237 7.89 -1.79 11.43
CA GLN A 237 7.29 -0.84 10.50
C GLN A 237 5.80 -1.15 10.28
N ILE A 238 5.42 -2.43 10.23
CA ILE A 238 4.02 -2.87 10.14
C ILE A 238 3.27 -2.61 11.44
N SER A 239 3.86 -2.93 12.59
CA SER A 239 3.22 -2.75 13.90
C SER A 239 2.97 -1.28 14.27
N ASN A 240 3.79 -0.37 13.72
CA ASN A 240 3.64 1.08 13.90
C ASN A 240 2.81 1.73 12.78
N ALA A 241 2.13 0.95 11.93
CA ALA A 241 1.25 1.50 10.91
C ALA A 241 0.11 2.32 11.55
N VAL A 242 -0.22 3.44 10.92
CA VAL A 242 -1.24 4.36 11.41
C VAL A 242 -2.62 3.83 11.03
N LEU A 243 -3.45 3.56 12.03
CA LEU A 243 -4.87 3.26 11.79
C LEU A 243 -5.59 4.53 11.31
N LEU A 244 -6.11 4.50 10.09
CA LEU A 244 -6.69 5.67 9.43
C LEU A 244 -8.14 5.93 9.85
N PRO A 245 -8.61 7.20 9.86
CA PRO A 245 -10.02 7.53 10.01
C PRO A 245 -10.91 6.76 9.01
N GLY A 246 -12.10 6.34 9.45
CA GLY A 246 -13.00 5.49 8.65
C GLY A 246 -12.83 4.00 8.90
N SER A 247 -11.76 3.58 9.59
CA SER A 247 -11.58 2.20 10.03
C SER A 247 -12.65 1.77 11.03
N ALA A 248 -13.11 0.53 10.93
CA ALA A 248 -14.14 -0.05 11.79
C ALA A 248 -13.78 0.04 13.28
N ASP A 249 -12.51 -0.18 13.64
CA ASP A 249 -12.01 -0.06 15.02
C ASP A 249 -12.13 1.37 15.60
N LEU A 250 -12.18 2.40 14.74
CA LEU A 250 -12.32 3.80 15.14
C LEU A 250 -13.78 4.28 15.11
N THR A 251 -14.57 3.80 14.15
CA THR A 251 -15.94 4.27 13.92
C THR A 251 -17.00 3.41 14.63
N GLY A 252 -16.73 2.12 14.81
CA GLY A 252 -17.72 1.11 15.19
C GLY A 252 -18.66 0.69 14.04
N ASP A 253 -18.43 1.21 12.83
CA ASP A 253 -19.22 0.96 11.63
C ASP A 253 -18.37 0.31 10.54
N GLY A 254 -18.96 -0.58 9.74
CA GLY A 254 -18.25 -1.34 8.72
C GLY A 254 -17.50 -2.55 9.30
N LEU A 255 -16.66 -3.15 8.46
CA LEU A 255 -15.91 -4.39 8.74
C LEU A 255 -14.41 -4.25 8.39
N THR A 256 -13.98 -3.09 7.86
CA THR A 256 -12.63 -2.91 7.34
C THR A 256 -11.80 -1.95 8.19
N ASN A 257 -10.56 -2.33 8.49
CA ASN A 257 -9.55 -1.44 9.04
C ASN A 257 -8.51 -1.08 7.98
N TYR A 258 -8.08 0.18 8.00
CA TYR A 258 -7.14 0.74 7.03
C TYR A 258 -5.90 1.22 7.77
N TYR A 259 -4.75 0.67 7.39
CA TYR A 259 -3.47 0.94 8.00
C TYR A 259 -2.54 1.59 6.99
N MET A 260 -1.94 2.72 7.38
CA MET A 260 -0.93 3.41 6.60
C MET A 260 0.45 3.16 7.17
N ILE A 261 1.30 2.48 6.40
CA ILE A 261 2.70 2.25 6.74
C ILE A 261 3.50 3.46 6.28
N GLN A 262 4.07 4.21 7.22
CA GLN A 262 4.79 5.44 6.90
C GLN A 262 6.08 5.18 6.11
N ALA A 263 6.36 6.03 5.14
CA ALA A 263 7.54 5.94 4.29
C ALA A 263 8.76 6.48 5.04
N GLN A 264 9.76 5.62 5.25
CA GLN A 264 11.03 6.00 5.89
C GLN A 264 11.84 7.02 5.05
N THR A 265 11.58 7.07 3.75
CA THR A 265 12.21 8.00 2.83
C THR A 265 11.21 8.52 1.82
N LEU A 266 11.22 9.83 1.54
CA LEU A 266 10.53 10.43 0.42
C LEU A 266 10.99 9.81 -0.94
N PRO A 267 10.11 9.12 -1.68
CA PRO A 267 10.48 8.38 -2.90
C PRO A 267 11.23 9.19 -3.96
N VAL A 268 10.81 10.43 -4.23
CA VAL A 268 11.41 11.27 -5.29
C VAL A 268 12.87 11.64 -4.98
N LEU A 269 13.24 11.70 -3.71
CA LEU A 269 14.60 12.02 -3.27
C LEU A 269 15.46 10.78 -3.00
N SER A 270 14.85 9.59 -2.94
CA SER A 270 15.55 8.33 -2.64
C SER A 270 16.79 8.08 -3.54
N PRO A 271 16.80 8.43 -4.84
CA PRO A 271 18.01 8.28 -5.67
C PRO A 271 19.23 9.06 -5.17
N LEU A 272 19.06 10.16 -4.42
CA LEU A 272 20.18 10.93 -3.86
C LEU A 272 21.00 10.09 -2.88
N LEU A 273 20.35 9.17 -2.15
CA LEU A 273 20.99 8.30 -1.17
C LEU A 273 21.97 7.30 -1.79
N LEU A 274 21.97 7.17 -3.12
CA LEU A 274 22.96 6.37 -3.86
C LEU A 274 24.30 7.09 -4.07
N LEU A 275 24.37 8.40 -3.79
CA LEU A 275 25.58 9.20 -3.97
C LEU A 275 26.44 9.14 -2.68
N PRO A 276 27.62 8.51 -2.71
CA PRO A 276 28.44 8.37 -1.51
C PRO A 276 28.96 9.73 -1.02
N GLY A 277 28.94 9.92 0.30
CA GLY A 277 29.48 11.10 0.98
C GLY A 277 28.59 12.35 0.95
N ILE A 278 27.93 12.63 -0.18
CA ILE A 278 27.11 13.85 -0.35
C ILE A 278 25.60 13.58 -0.47
N GLY A 279 25.20 12.34 -0.71
CA GLY A 279 23.79 11.95 -0.90
C GLY A 279 22.90 12.25 0.29
N GLN A 280 23.32 11.83 1.49
CA GLN A 280 22.57 12.07 2.73
C GLN A 280 22.42 13.57 3.04
N PRO A 281 23.50 14.39 3.06
CA PRO A 281 23.35 15.83 3.23
C PRO A 281 22.42 16.50 2.21
N LEU A 282 22.46 16.09 0.93
CA LEU A 282 21.58 16.64 -0.10
C LEU A 282 20.12 16.21 0.10
N TYR A 283 19.91 14.96 0.50
CA TYR A 283 18.60 14.44 0.85
C TYR A 283 18.02 15.25 2.00
N ASP A 284 18.75 15.35 3.11
CA ASP A 284 18.31 16.01 4.33
C ASP A 284 18.15 17.53 4.17
N LEU A 285 18.87 18.15 3.23
CA LEU A 285 18.65 19.53 2.80
C LEU A 285 17.29 19.74 2.13
N LEU A 286 16.91 18.82 1.25
CA LEU A 286 15.76 18.99 0.35
C LEU A 286 14.48 18.38 0.91
N GLU A 287 14.60 17.36 1.74
CA GLU A 287 13.50 16.51 2.18
C GLU A 287 12.38 17.29 2.87
N PRO A 288 12.63 18.17 3.86
CA PRO A 288 11.53 18.77 4.61
C PRO A 288 10.62 19.62 3.72
N ALA A 289 11.22 20.41 2.82
CA ALA A 289 10.46 21.27 1.92
C ALA A 289 9.80 20.45 0.79
N THR A 290 10.51 19.45 0.25
CA THR A 290 9.99 18.60 -0.82
C THR A 290 8.81 17.76 -0.33
N ARG A 291 8.86 17.26 0.91
CA ARG A 291 7.76 16.52 1.53
C ARG A 291 6.49 17.36 1.61
N ILE A 292 6.58 18.60 2.08
CA ILE A 292 5.41 19.51 2.09
C ILE A 292 4.84 19.66 0.68
N LEU A 293 5.69 19.97 -0.31
CA LEU A 293 5.25 20.17 -1.69
C LEU A 293 4.62 18.90 -2.30
N VAL A 294 5.13 17.73 -1.96
CA VAL A 294 4.54 16.43 -2.34
C VAL A 294 3.19 16.22 -1.63
N ASN A 295 3.09 16.48 -0.33
CA ASN A 295 1.88 16.27 0.47
C ASN A 295 0.72 17.17 0.01
N LEU A 296 1.01 18.33 -0.60
CA LEU A 296 -0.03 19.16 -1.23
C LEU A 296 -0.85 18.40 -2.29
N GLY A 297 -0.24 17.44 -3.00
CA GLY A 297 -0.96 16.57 -3.95
C GLY A 297 -1.90 15.57 -3.30
N TYR A 298 -1.76 15.34 -2.00
CA TYR A 298 -2.65 14.52 -1.17
C TYR A 298 -3.70 15.36 -0.43
N GLY A 299 -3.56 16.68 -0.44
CA GLY A 299 -4.55 17.62 0.09
C GLY A 299 -4.26 18.12 1.50
N ASN A 300 -3.06 17.89 2.01
CA ASN A 300 -2.63 18.35 3.32
C ASN A 300 -1.12 18.70 3.29
N ILE A 301 -0.54 19.10 4.42
CA ILE A 301 0.91 19.42 4.52
C ILE A 301 1.73 18.42 5.35
N GLY A 302 1.08 17.60 6.18
CA GLY A 302 1.74 16.76 7.19
C GLY A 302 1.93 15.30 6.75
N ASP A 303 0.96 14.77 6.02
CA ASP A 303 0.83 13.35 5.72
C ASP A 303 0.85 13.10 4.21
N GLY A 304 1.53 12.04 3.80
CA GLY A 304 1.62 11.62 2.40
C GLY A 304 0.39 10.89 1.84
N TRP A 305 -0.76 10.97 2.51
CA TRP A 305 -2.03 10.36 2.10
C TRP A 305 -3.21 11.34 2.25
N SER A 306 -4.34 11.02 1.63
CA SER A 306 -5.54 11.87 1.65
C SER A 306 -6.19 11.93 3.04
N PRO A 307 -6.62 13.13 3.53
CA PRO A 307 -7.25 13.27 4.85
C PRO A 307 -8.71 12.82 4.90
N THR A 308 -9.31 12.48 3.75
CA THR A 308 -10.67 11.89 3.71
C THR A 308 -10.66 10.54 4.44
N PRO A 309 -11.73 10.17 5.17
CA PRO A 309 -11.85 8.83 5.74
C PRO A 309 -11.57 7.73 4.70
N ALA A 310 -10.79 6.72 5.09
CA ALA A 310 -10.23 5.71 4.20
C ALA A 310 -11.29 4.78 3.59
N ASN A 311 -12.44 4.65 4.23
CA ASN A 311 -13.57 3.85 3.77
C ASN A 311 -14.47 4.57 2.74
N LEU A 312 -14.26 5.88 2.52
CA LEU A 312 -15.03 6.66 1.56
C LEU A 312 -14.32 6.68 0.20
N GLU A 313 -15.06 6.30 -0.84
CA GLU A 313 -14.59 6.45 -2.21
C GLU A 313 -14.18 7.90 -2.48
N THR A 314 -12.91 8.08 -2.81
CA THR A 314 -12.31 9.40 -3.02
C THR A 314 -11.75 9.50 -4.43
N PRO A 315 -12.56 9.96 -5.41
CA PRO A 315 -12.11 10.18 -6.77
C PRO A 315 -11.00 11.24 -6.86
N LEU A 316 -10.25 11.22 -7.96
CA LEU A 316 -9.25 12.24 -8.25
C LEU A 316 -9.89 13.63 -8.35
N GLY A 317 -9.24 14.62 -7.72
CA GLY A 317 -9.61 16.03 -7.77
C GLY A 317 -8.66 16.84 -8.66
N LEU A 318 -9.05 18.09 -8.95
CA LEU A 318 -8.19 19.01 -9.71
C LEU A 318 -7.21 19.76 -8.79
N PHE A 319 -7.73 20.35 -7.72
CA PHE A 319 -6.95 21.14 -6.76
C PHE A 319 -7.46 20.90 -5.33
N PRO A 320 -6.56 20.96 -4.33
CA PRO A 320 -6.98 20.99 -2.92
C PRO A 320 -7.91 22.18 -2.66
N THR A 321 -9.02 21.93 -1.97
CA THR A 321 -10.03 22.95 -1.66
C THR A 321 -9.87 23.56 -0.28
N ASP A 322 -9.24 22.84 0.64
CA ASP A 322 -9.27 23.15 2.09
C ASP A 322 -7.87 23.40 2.67
N LEU A 323 -6.93 23.88 1.83
CA LEU A 323 -5.58 24.24 2.28
C LEU A 323 -5.53 25.65 2.88
N ASP A 324 -4.93 25.76 4.07
CA ASP A 324 -4.49 27.04 4.63
C ASP A 324 -3.14 27.45 4.03
N TRP A 325 -3.18 28.35 3.06
CA TRP A 325 -1.97 28.85 2.39
C TRP A 325 -1.00 29.60 3.30
N SER A 326 -1.48 30.18 4.41
CA SER A 326 -0.59 30.80 5.39
C SER A 326 0.19 29.75 6.17
N ALA A 327 -0.46 28.63 6.52
CA ALA A 327 0.20 27.48 7.12
C ALA A 327 1.18 26.82 6.15
N VAL A 328 0.82 26.68 4.86
CA VAL A 328 1.74 26.17 3.83
C VAL A 328 2.99 27.05 3.72
N GLN A 329 2.82 28.38 3.66
CA GLN A 329 3.95 29.31 3.58
C GLN A 329 4.86 29.20 4.81
N GLN A 330 4.28 29.15 6.01
CA GLN A 330 5.03 29.02 7.25
C GLN A 330 5.79 27.69 7.29
N ALA A 331 5.12 26.58 6.95
CA ALA A 331 5.73 25.25 6.91
C ALA A 331 6.91 25.19 5.94
N LEU A 332 6.82 25.84 4.77
CA LEU A 332 7.94 25.89 3.81
C LEU A 332 9.14 26.71 4.34
N ILE A 333 8.90 27.78 5.09
CA ILE A 333 9.97 28.56 5.74
C ILE A 333 10.67 27.71 6.80
N ASP A 334 9.89 27.07 7.66
CA ASP A 334 10.39 26.21 8.74
C ASP A 334 11.16 25.01 8.17
N ALA A 335 10.62 24.39 7.12
CA ALA A 335 11.25 23.29 6.40
C ALA A 335 12.57 23.69 5.73
N ALA A 336 12.67 24.89 5.16
CA ALA A 336 13.93 25.37 4.59
C ALA A 336 15.01 25.56 5.67
N GLN A 337 14.63 26.06 6.85
CA GLN A 337 15.53 26.18 7.99
C GLN A 337 15.96 24.80 8.52
N GLN A 338 14.99 23.88 8.64
CA GLN A 338 15.24 22.51 9.07
C GLN A 338 16.18 21.78 8.11
N GLY A 339 15.96 21.89 6.80
CA GLY A 339 16.82 21.25 5.79
C GLY A 339 18.26 21.75 5.85
N LEU A 340 18.46 23.08 5.96
CA LEU A 340 19.79 23.66 6.14
C LEU A 340 20.46 23.15 7.43
N GLN A 341 19.70 23.04 8.53
CA GLN A 341 20.20 22.53 9.79
C GLN A 341 20.59 21.05 9.70
N ASN A 342 19.76 20.21 9.07
CA ASN A 342 20.04 18.79 8.90
C ASN A 342 21.30 18.58 8.05
N ALA A 343 21.35 19.18 6.86
CA ALA A 343 22.50 19.06 5.97
C ALA A 343 23.81 19.56 6.61
N PHE A 344 23.75 20.62 7.42
CA PHE A 344 24.92 21.07 8.18
C PHE A 344 25.33 20.05 9.24
N ASN A 345 24.37 19.46 9.96
CA ASN A 345 24.66 18.39 10.92
C ASN A 345 25.31 17.19 10.22
N ASP A 346 24.84 16.77 9.05
CA ASP A 346 25.40 15.62 8.33
C ASP A 346 26.82 15.88 7.83
N LEU A 347 27.12 17.12 7.43
CA LEU A 347 28.46 17.50 6.95
C LEU A 347 29.48 17.71 8.08
N PHE A 348 29.04 18.15 9.26
CA PHE A 348 29.94 18.68 10.29
C PHE A 348 29.82 18.03 11.68
N GLN A 349 28.86 17.14 11.92
CA GLN A 349 28.94 16.26 13.08
C GLN A 349 30.17 15.35 12.91
N PRO A 350 30.98 15.14 13.96
CA PRO A 350 32.17 14.34 13.85
C PRO A 350 31.79 12.90 13.47
N TRP A 351 32.54 12.32 12.52
CA TRP A 351 32.46 10.92 12.07
C TRP A 351 32.82 9.91 13.19
N ILE A 352 32.31 10.11 14.40
CA ILE A 352 32.49 9.20 15.52
C ILE A 352 31.53 8.04 15.26
N LEU A 353 32.12 6.93 14.79
CA LEU A 353 31.54 5.60 14.49
C LEU A 353 31.35 5.22 13.00
N LEU A 354 32.27 5.61 12.12
CA LEU A 354 32.59 4.76 10.95
C LEU A 354 34.09 4.41 10.93
N THR A 355 34.56 3.82 12.03
CA THR A 355 35.60 2.80 11.88
C THR A 355 34.88 1.52 11.45
N THR A 356 34.88 1.31 10.13
CA THR A 356 34.67 0.05 9.39
C THR A 356 34.34 -1.23 10.17
N PRO A 357 33.48 -2.07 9.54
CA PRO A 357 33.88 -3.46 9.28
C PRO A 357 33.80 -3.78 7.77
N LEU A 358 34.40 -2.95 6.90
CA LEU A 358 34.64 -3.34 5.49
C LEU A 358 35.94 -4.15 5.32
N PHE A 359 36.74 -4.30 6.38
CA PHE A 359 37.95 -5.14 6.39
C PHE A 359 37.72 -6.59 6.85
N GLU A 360 36.58 -6.94 7.44
CA GLU A 360 36.26 -8.33 7.81
C GLU A 360 35.51 -9.09 6.70
N ALA A 361 34.79 -8.40 5.81
CA ALA A 361 34.05 -9.02 4.71
C ALA A 361 34.93 -9.66 3.61
N VAL A 362 36.25 -9.40 3.62
CA VAL A 362 37.19 -9.99 2.64
C VAL A 362 37.99 -11.16 3.24
N ALA A 363 37.92 -11.40 4.55
CA ALA A 363 38.59 -12.53 5.20
C ALA A 363 37.71 -13.80 5.36
N GLY A 364 36.41 -13.70 5.07
CA GLY A 364 35.45 -14.81 5.25
C GLY A 364 35.25 -15.75 4.05
N PHE A 365 35.84 -15.48 2.89
CA PHE A 365 35.79 -16.40 1.74
C PHE A 365 36.92 -17.43 1.83
N GLY A 366 36.68 -18.49 2.61
CA GLY A 366 37.53 -19.67 2.69
C GLY A 366 36.72 -20.93 2.96
N PHE A 367 36.35 -21.61 1.86
CA PHE A 367 35.79 -22.96 1.71
C PHE A 367 34.43 -23.29 2.34
#